data_AF-A0A9P5AM07-F1
#
_entry.id   AF-A0A9P5AM07-F1
#
_cell.length_a   1.000
_cell.length_b   1.000
_cell.length_c   1.000
_cell.angle_alpha   90.00
_cell.angle_beta   90.00
_cell.angle_gamma   90.00
#
_symmetry.space_group_name_H-M   'P 1'
#
loop_
_entity.id
_entity.type
_entity.pdbx_description
1 polymer ?
#
loop_
_entity_poly.entity_id
_entity_poly.type
_entity_poly.pdbx_seq_one_letter_code
_entity_poly.pdbx_strand_id
1 'polypeptide(L)'
;AIIIATEFDESRTQPPPPPAPTPAVQSKTIGRKPNPKADPRPFENGTPSPNELLALHKHLVQRPDIQSQDPLDRFNVEPSCENDCPDCIQERESKETGFATGMGSSEEYKPKERVDWVRISQSMAKPRWVFDGRGVIDSREMVKLGVRVESVGRQHRF
;
A
#
# COMPACT_ATOMS: atom_id res chain seq x y z
N ALA A 1 4.75 -21.78 -25.60
CA ALA A 1 4.02 -20.69 -24.90
C ALA A 1 3.98 -21.06 -23.43
N ILE A 2 4.55 -20.23 -22.54
CA ILE A 2 4.51 -20.46 -21.10
C ILE A 2 3.39 -19.56 -20.56
N ILE A 3 2.32 -20.17 -20.09
CA ILE A 3 1.22 -19.45 -19.44
C ILE A 3 1.58 -19.38 -17.96
N ILE A 4 1.86 -18.17 -17.46
CA ILE A 4 1.99 -17.92 -16.03
C ILE A 4 0.60 -17.54 -15.52
N ALA A 5 -0.10 -18.49 -14.90
CA ALA A 5 -1.30 -18.20 -14.14
C ALA A 5 -0.89 -17.59 -12.80
N THR A 6 -1.07 -16.29 -12.62
CA THR A 6 -0.95 -15.68 -11.29
C THR A 6 -2.21 -16.02 -10.51
N GLU A 7 -2.15 -17.10 -9.75
CA GLU A 7 -3.17 -17.53 -8.79
C GLU A 7 -3.17 -16.64 -7.52
N PHE A 8 -3.45 -15.34 -7.72
CA PHE A 8 -3.60 -14.35 -6.66
C PHE A 8 -5.10 -14.03 -6.44
N ASP A 9 -5.91 -15.03 -6.08
CA ASP A 9 -7.32 -14.81 -5.68
C ASP A 9 -7.81 -15.84 -4.65
N GLU A 10 -7.10 -16.00 -3.52
CA GLU A 10 -7.52 -16.94 -2.45
C GLU A 10 -8.19 -16.23 -1.25
N SER A 11 -8.34 -14.91 -1.28
CA SER A 11 -8.93 -14.15 -0.16
C SER A 11 -10.46 -13.95 -0.25
N ARG A 12 -11.13 -14.52 -1.25
CA ARG A 12 -12.54 -14.21 -1.56
C ARG A 12 -13.53 -15.37 -1.37
N THR A 13 -13.08 -16.60 -1.08
CA THR A 13 -13.93 -17.81 -1.11
C THR A 13 -13.94 -18.61 0.18
N GLN A 14 -14.04 -17.97 1.34
CA GLN A 14 -14.57 -18.69 2.52
C GLN A 14 -16.09 -18.51 2.62
N PRO A 15 -16.89 -19.59 2.56
CA PRO A 15 -18.32 -19.51 2.83
C PRO A 15 -18.53 -19.14 4.32
N PRO A 16 -19.54 -18.32 4.64
CA PRO A 16 -19.82 -17.95 6.02
C PRO A 16 -20.30 -19.16 6.84
N PRO A 17 -19.89 -19.30 8.12
CA PRO A 17 -20.41 -20.33 9.00
C PRO A 17 -21.93 -20.16 9.22
N PRO A 18 -22.69 -21.25 9.48
CA PRO A 18 -24.14 -21.20 9.62
C PRO A 18 -24.56 -20.34 10.83
N PRO A 19 -25.72 -19.64 10.73
CA PRO A 19 -26.14 -18.67 11.74
C PRO A 19 -26.62 -19.36 13.03
N ALA A 20 -26.10 -18.90 14.17
CA ALA A 20 -26.68 -19.17 15.48
C ALA A 20 -27.98 -18.35 15.68
N PRO A 21 -28.94 -18.82 16.50
CA PRO A 21 -30.22 -18.15 16.71
C PRO A 21 -30.05 -16.78 17.37
N THR A 22 -30.81 -15.81 16.85
CA THR A 22 -30.81 -14.40 17.25
C THR A 22 -31.40 -14.16 18.65
N PRO A 23 -30.86 -13.17 19.36
CA PRO A 23 -31.73 -12.23 20.03
C PRO A 23 -31.45 -10.76 19.65
N ALA A 24 -32.55 -10.03 19.51
CA ALA A 24 -32.76 -8.58 19.65
C ALA A 24 -31.84 -7.59 18.90
N VAL A 25 -32.46 -6.96 17.90
CA VAL A 25 -32.24 -5.61 17.36
C VAL A 25 -31.27 -4.73 18.18
N GLN A 26 -30.10 -4.46 17.62
CA GLN A 26 -29.41 -3.18 17.80
C GLN A 26 -28.83 -2.74 16.47
N SER A 27 -29.40 -1.65 15.95
CA SER A 27 -28.93 -0.89 14.80
C SER A 27 -27.51 -0.38 15.07
N LYS A 28 -26.51 -1.14 14.65
CA LYS A 28 -25.12 -0.66 14.58
C LYS A 28 -24.69 -0.75 13.13
N THR A 29 -24.61 0.40 12.48
CA THR A 29 -24.01 0.61 11.15
C THR A 29 -22.50 0.38 11.23
N ILE A 30 -22.08 -0.85 11.53
CA ILE A 30 -20.68 -1.27 11.49
C ILE A 30 -20.45 -1.84 10.09
N GLY A 31 -19.66 -1.13 9.27
CA GLY A 31 -18.96 -1.76 8.16
C GLY A 31 -19.44 -1.46 6.74
N ARG A 32 -19.97 -0.26 6.44
CA ARG A 32 -19.98 0.19 5.04
C ARG A 32 -18.54 0.57 4.67
N LYS A 33 -17.90 -0.21 3.78
CA LYS A 33 -16.63 0.20 3.15
C LYS A 33 -16.85 1.62 2.61
N PRO A 34 -16.07 2.64 3.03
CA PRO A 34 -16.24 3.99 2.50
C PRO A 34 -16.10 3.91 0.99
N ASN A 35 -17.08 4.46 0.27
CA ASN A 35 -17.02 4.51 -1.19
C ASN A 35 -15.74 5.28 -1.54
N PRO A 36 -14.77 4.68 -2.25
CA PRO A 36 -13.51 5.37 -2.57
C PRO A 36 -13.71 6.62 -3.42
N LYS A 37 -14.91 6.82 -3.97
CA LYS A 37 -15.35 8.00 -4.72
C LYS A 37 -15.99 9.09 -3.85
N ALA A 38 -16.32 8.82 -2.59
CA ALA A 38 -16.91 9.81 -1.71
C ALA A 38 -15.83 10.83 -1.29
N ASP A 39 -16.17 12.12 -1.29
CA ASP A 39 -15.29 13.16 -0.75
C ASP A 39 -15.11 12.89 0.76
N PRO A 40 -13.87 12.70 1.26
CA PRO A 40 -13.63 12.39 2.66
C PRO A 40 -13.73 13.61 3.58
N ARG A 41 -14.02 14.80 3.06
CA ARG A 41 -14.22 16.02 3.85
C ARG A 41 -15.68 16.18 4.28
N PRO A 42 -15.96 16.79 5.45
CA PRO A 42 -15.02 17.44 6.37
C PRO A 42 -14.24 16.45 7.27
N PHE A 43 -13.07 16.86 7.75
CA PHE A 43 -12.25 16.08 8.68
C PHE A 43 -12.64 16.37 10.13
N GLU A 44 -12.75 15.34 10.96
CA GLU A 44 -13.26 15.44 12.34
C GLU A 44 -12.37 16.31 13.25
N ASN A 45 -11.04 16.23 13.09
CA ASN A 45 -10.09 16.80 14.07
C ASN A 45 -9.36 18.08 13.61
N GLY A 46 -9.85 18.75 12.56
CA GLY A 46 -9.25 19.97 12.00
C GLY A 46 -7.89 19.78 11.29
N THR A 47 -7.04 18.87 11.76
CA THR A 47 -5.83 18.40 11.06
C THR A 47 -6.10 17.00 10.50
N PRO A 48 -6.07 16.82 9.16
CA PRO A 48 -6.30 15.52 8.56
C PRO A 48 -5.17 14.55 8.86
N SER A 49 -5.53 13.33 9.21
CA SER A 49 -4.62 12.20 9.33
C SER A 49 -4.03 11.80 7.96
N PRO A 50 -2.89 11.07 7.94
CA PRO A 50 -2.31 10.57 6.70
C PRO A 50 -3.29 9.75 5.83
N ASN A 51 -4.18 8.98 6.46
CA ASN A 51 -5.18 8.18 5.75
C ASN A 51 -6.29 9.03 5.14
N GLU A 52 -6.72 10.10 5.81
CA GLU A 52 -7.70 11.06 5.28
C GLU A 52 -7.12 11.83 4.09
N LEU A 53 -5.84 12.23 4.17
CA LEU A 53 -5.14 12.83 3.04
C LEU A 53 -5.02 11.88 1.85
N LEU A 54 -4.74 10.60 2.08
CA LEU A 54 -4.69 9.59 1.03
C LEU A 54 -6.07 9.37 0.38
N ALA A 55 -7.14 9.32 1.19
CA ALA A 55 -8.50 9.24 0.69
C ALA A 55 -8.86 10.47 -0.16
N LEU A 56 -8.43 11.67 0.28
CA LEU A 56 -8.69 12.90 -0.45
C LEU A 56 -7.96 12.91 -1.79
N HIS A 57 -6.67 12.57 -1.80
CA HIS A 57 -5.89 12.45 -3.03
C HIS A 57 -6.57 11.49 -4.01
N LYS A 58 -6.98 10.30 -3.55
CA LYS A 58 -7.68 9.31 -4.38
C LYS A 58 -9.00 9.85 -4.96
N HIS A 59 -9.76 10.59 -4.15
CA HIS A 59 -10.99 11.22 -4.60
C HIS A 59 -10.72 12.26 -5.70
N LEU A 60 -9.70 13.12 -5.51
CA LEU A 60 -9.36 14.18 -6.46
C LEU A 60 -8.83 13.62 -7.79
N VAL A 61 -7.97 12.60 -7.78
CA VAL A 61 -7.45 11.96 -9.01
C VAL A 61 -8.57 11.32 -9.85
N GLN A 62 -9.68 10.92 -9.23
CA GLN A 62 -10.82 10.33 -9.95
C GLN A 62 -11.75 11.37 -10.57
N ARG A 63 -11.54 12.66 -10.30
CA ARG A 63 -12.37 13.74 -10.83
C ARG A 63 -11.91 14.16 -12.22
N PRO A 64 -12.84 14.34 -13.18
CA PRO A 64 -12.47 14.72 -14.55
C PRO A 64 -11.94 16.15 -14.68
N ASP A 65 -12.25 17.03 -13.72
CA ASP A 65 -11.78 18.42 -13.69
C ASP A 65 -10.34 18.57 -13.18
N ILE A 66 -9.75 17.52 -12.62
CA ILE A 66 -8.39 17.54 -12.06
C ILE A 66 -7.50 16.62 -12.90
N GLN A 67 -6.52 17.19 -13.59
CA GLN A 67 -5.54 16.42 -14.40
C GLN A 67 -4.15 16.34 -13.77
N SER A 68 -3.94 16.92 -12.59
CA SER A 68 -2.66 16.84 -11.88
C SER A 68 -2.47 15.43 -11.30
N GLN A 69 -1.26 14.89 -11.47
CA GLN A 69 -0.83 13.66 -10.78
C GLN A 69 -0.61 13.88 -9.28
N ASP A 70 -0.38 15.13 -8.86
CA ASP A 70 -0.34 15.53 -7.46
C ASP A 70 -1.34 16.66 -7.19
N PRO A 71 -2.62 16.33 -6.96
CA PRO A 71 -3.66 17.32 -6.69
C PRO A 71 -3.55 17.97 -5.31
N LEU A 72 -2.67 17.48 -4.43
CA LEU A 72 -2.47 18.06 -3.10
C LEU A 72 -1.15 18.84 -3.00
N ASP A 73 -0.34 18.87 -4.06
CA ASP A 73 0.97 19.53 -4.12
C ASP A 73 1.86 19.16 -2.91
N ARG A 74 1.89 17.87 -2.59
CA ARG A 74 2.63 17.31 -1.44
C ARG A 74 3.94 16.66 -1.84
N PHE A 75 4.11 16.34 -3.11
CA PHE A 75 5.31 15.71 -3.62
C PHE A 75 6.35 16.79 -3.93
N ASN A 76 7.59 16.50 -3.57
CA ASN A 76 8.70 17.35 -4.00
C ASN A 76 8.90 17.18 -5.50
N VAL A 77 9.24 18.26 -6.19
CA VAL A 77 9.61 18.21 -7.60
C VAL A 77 10.85 17.34 -7.74
N GLU A 78 10.79 16.37 -8.65
CA GLU A 78 11.93 15.55 -8.99
C GLU A 78 13.03 16.42 -9.60
N PRO A 79 14.28 16.36 -9.09
CA PRO A 79 15.38 17.11 -9.67
C PRO A 79 15.67 16.63 -11.09
N SER A 80 16.14 17.54 -11.94
CA SER A 80 16.61 17.14 -13.28
C SER A 80 17.80 16.20 -13.17
N CYS A 81 17.73 15.07 -13.86
CA CYS A 81 18.87 14.16 -13.99
C CYS A 81 19.99 14.81 -14.81
N GLU A 82 21.24 14.45 -14.48
CA GLU A 82 22.38 14.75 -15.35
C GLU A 82 22.33 13.90 -16.64
N ASN A 83 22.99 14.35 -17.70
CA ASN A 83 22.98 13.67 -19.00
C ASN A 83 23.56 12.25 -18.96
N ASP A 84 24.40 11.94 -17.96
CA ASP A 84 25.07 10.65 -17.77
C ASP A 84 24.40 9.78 -16.69
N CYS A 85 23.12 10.04 -16.39
CA CYS A 85 22.38 9.23 -15.42
C CYS A 85 22.21 7.79 -15.95
N PRO A 86 22.79 6.77 -15.30
CA PRO A 86 22.75 5.39 -15.78
C PRO A 86 21.32 4.85 -15.83
N ASP A 87 20.46 5.26 -14.88
CA ASP A 87 19.05 4.84 -14.84
C ASP A 87 18.27 5.38 -16.05
N CYS A 88 18.49 6.64 -16.45
CA CYS A 88 17.84 7.24 -17.62
C CYS A 88 18.37 6.67 -18.94
N ILE A 89 19.68 6.39 -19.01
CA ILE A 89 20.29 5.75 -20.18
C ILE A 89 19.67 4.36 -20.36
N GLN A 90 19.62 3.57 -19.29
CA GLN A 90 19.06 2.22 -19.30
C GLN A 90 17.56 2.22 -19.61
N GLU A 91 16.78 3.18 -19.08
CA GLU A 91 15.36 3.29 -19.41
C GLU A 91 15.17 3.53 -20.92
N ARG A 92 15.95 4.43 -21.52
CA ARG A 92 15.92 4.71 -22.96
C ARG A 92 16.32 3.48 -23.79
N GLU A 93 17.39 2.80 -23.43
CA GLU A 93 17.86 1.60 -24.12
C GLU A 93 16.86 0.44 -23.98
N SER A 94 16.22 0.29 -22.82
CA SER A 94 15.20 -0.75 -22.61
C SER A 94 13.93 -0.51 -23.44
N LYS A 95 13.56 0.75 -23.68
CA LYS A 95 12.43 1.10 -24.57
C LYS A 95 12.74 0.75 -26.03
N GLU A 96 14.00 0.86 -26.43
CA GLU A 96 14.45 0.56 -27.79
C GLU A 96 14.64 -0.95 -28.02
N THR A 97 15.21 -1.65 -27.05
CA THR A 97 15.57 -3.08 -27.18
C THR A 97 14.49 -4.04 -26.67
N GLY A 98 13.53 -3.56 -25.88
CA GLY A 98 12.52 -4.38 -25.20
C GLY A 98 13.09 -5.27 -24.08
N PHE A 99 14.38 -5.17 -23.79
CA PHE A 99 15.04 -5.90 -22.72
C PHE A 99 15.11 -5.00 -21.48
N ALA A 100 14.16 -5.17 -20.56
CA ALA A 100 14.25 -4.58 -19.23
C ALA A 100 15.25 -5.40 -18.41
N THR A 101 16.54 -5.05 -18.49
CA THR A 101 17.49 -5.45 -17.45
C THR A 101 17.10 -4.68 -16.20
N GLY A 102 16.20 -5.23 -15.38
CA GLY A 102 15.76 -4.63 -14.12
C GLY A 102 16.87 -4.66 -13.07
N MET A 103 18.00 -4.04 -13.38
CA MET A 103 19.17 -3.93 -12.52
C MET A 103 19.30 -2.46 -12.16
N GLY A 104 18.29 -1.97 -11.42
CA GLY A 104 18.40 -0.71 -10.72
C GLY A 104 19.70 -0.73 -9.93
N SER A 105 20.45 0.37 -10.05
CA SER A 105 21.74 0.57 -9.41
C SER A 105 21.82 -0.16 -8.07
N SER A 106 22.73 -1.13 -8.00
CA SER A 106 23.18 -1.74 -6.74
C SER A 106 24.03 -0.73 -5.97
N GLU A 107 23.64 0.55 -5.96
CA GLU A 107 23.98 1.40 -4.84
C GLU A 107 23.24 0.80 -3.66
N GLU A 108 24.00 -0.01 -2.93
CA GLU A 108 23.81 -0.41 -1.55
C GLU A 108 22.69 0.43 -0.93
N TYR A 109 21.49 -0.16 -0.81
CA TYR A 109 20.38 0.45 -0.09
C TYR A 109 20.90 0.69 1.32
N LYS A 110 21.49 1.85 1.56
CA LYS A 110 21.89 2.29 2.88
C LYS A 110 20.58 2.37 3.62
N PRO A 111 20.35 1.52 4.63
CA PRO A 111 19.12 1.58 5.37
C PRO A 111 19.04 3.01 5.91
N LYS A 112 18.09 3.78 5.38
CA LYS A 112 17.57 4.92 6.12
C LYS A 112 17.22 4.39 7.50
N GLU A 113 17.47 5.21 8.51
CA GLU A 113 17.18 5.00 9.92
C GLU A 113 16.07 3.96 10.15
N ARG A 114 16.30 3.02 11.09
CA ARG A 114 15.34 1.95 11.39
C ARG A 114 13.95 2.55 11.60
N VAL A 115 12.98 2.06 10.84
CA VAL A 115 11.61 2.54 10.88
C VAL A 115 10.98 2.28 12.25
N ASP A 116 10.38 3.32 12.85
CA ASP A 116 9.61 3.21 14.09
C ASP A 116 8.23 2.58 13.83
N TRP A 117 8.18 1.25 13.95
CA TRP A 117 6.95 0.48 13.77
C TRP A 117 5.90 0.71 14.85
N VAL A 118 6.29 1.15 16.05
CA VAL A 118 5.34 1.47 17.12
C VAL A 118 4.48 2.65 16.67
N ARG A 119 5.12 3.72 16.21
CA ARG A 119 4.43 4.90 15.69
C ARG A 119 3.57 4.58 14.47
N ILE A 120 4.08 3.78 13.52
CA ILE A 120 3.32 3.43 12.31
C ILE A 120 2.07 2.61 12.65
N SER A 121 2.20 1.60 13.53
CA SER A 121 1.08 0.73 13.88
C SER A 121 -0.11 1.49 14.49
N GLN A 122 0.15 2.63 15.16
CA GLN A 122 -0.89 3.46 15.78
C GLN A 122 -1.77 4.17 14.74
N SER A 123 -1.22 4.59 13.61
CA SER A 123 -1.94 5.31 12.56
C SER A 123 -2.57 4.41 11.50
N MET A 124 -2.24 3.12 11.48
CA MET A 124 -2.79 2.17 10.53
C MET A 124 -4.28 1.87 10.80
N ALA A 125 -5.06 1.76 9.72
CA ALA A 125 -6.41 1.23 9.77
C ALA A 125 -6.42 -0.22 10.25
N LYS A 126 -7.45 -0.59 11.04
CA LYS A 126 -7.67 -1.97 11.49
C LYS A 126 -8.54 -2.72 10.47
N PRO A 127 -8.26 -4.00 10.16
CA PRO A 127 -7.09 -4.79 10.59
C PRO A 127 -5.79 -4.31 9.92
N ARG A 128 -4.67 -4.35 10.66
CA ARG A 128 -3.37 -3.84 10.21
C ARG A 128 -2.62 -4.93 9.44
N TRP A 129 -2.20 -4.64 8.21
CA TRP A 129 -1.48 -5.56 7.34
C TRP A 129 -0.18 -4.98 6.81
N VAL A 130 0.86 -5.79 6.73
CA VAL A 130 2.14 -5.52 6.06
C VAL A 130 2.45 -6.71 5.15
N PHE A 131 2.83 -6.43 3.90
CA PHE A 131 3.27 -7.43 2.94
C PHE A 131 4.77 -7.26 2.71
N ASP A 132 5.57 -8.22 3.16
CA ASP A 132 7.03 -8.20 3.11
C ASP A 132 7.55 -9.06 1.95
N GLY A 133 7.89 -8.41 0.84
CA GLY A 133 8.45 -9.09 -0.33
C GLY A 133 9.93 -9.48 -0.20
N ARG A 134 10.65 -8.96 0.81
CA ARG A 134 12.11 -9.15 0.93
C ARG A 134 12.53 -9.88 2.21
N GLY A 135 11.62 -10.15 3.13
CA GLY A 135 11.89 -10.85 4.39
C GLY A 135 12.72 -10.01 5.37
N VAL A 136 12.55 -8.69 5.36
CA VAL A 136 13.27 -7.74 6.22
C VAL A 136 12.51 -7.48 7.53
N ILE A 137 11.22 -7.77 7.57
CA ILE A 137 10.33 -7.48 8.70
C ILE A 137 10.32 -8.65 9.69
N ASP A 138 10.49 -8.34 10.97
CA ASP A 138 10.30 -9.31 12.06
C ASP A 138 8.80 -9.47 12.38
N SER A 139 8.20 -10.52 11.85
CA SER A 139 6.77 -10.84 12.07
C SER A 139 6.40 -10.97 13.56
N ARG A 140 7.31 -11.46 14.43
CA ARG A 140 7.00 -11.71 15.84
C ARG A 140 6.83 -10.42 16.62
N GLU A 141 7.73 -9.46 16.39
CA GLU A 141 7.61 -8.13 16.99
C GLU A 141 6.39 -7.39 16.42
N MET A 142 6.09 -7.56 15.14
CA MET A 142 4.93 -6.92 14.50
C MET A 142 3.59 -7.45 15.03
N VAL A 143 3.48 -8.74 15.36
CA VAL A 143 2.28 -9.31 16.00
C VAL A 143 2.02 -8.66 17.36
N LYS A 144 3.06 -8.32 18.15
CA LYS A 144 2.90 -7.61 19.43
C LYS A 144 2.27 -6.22 19.25
N LEU A 145 2.49 -5.59 18.09
CA LEU A 145 1.88 -4.33 17.68
C LEU A 145 0.49 -4.52 17.05
N GLY A 146 -0.03 -5.75 17.00
CA GLY A 146 -1.29 -6.09 16.36
C GLY A 146 -1.26 -5.96 14.84
N VAL A 147 -0.08 -6.06 14.22
CA VAL A 147 0.11 -6.02 12.77
C VAL A 147 0.28 -7.44 12.24
N ARG A 148 -0.47 -7.75 11.18
CA ARG A 148 -0.38 -9.03 10.46
C ARG A 148 0.64 -8.88 9.33
N VAL A 149 1.61 -9.77 9.26
CA VAL A 149 2.67 -9.72 8.25
C VAL A 149 2.57 -10.95 7.37
N GLU A 150 2.48 -10.75 6.05
CA GLU A 150 2.61 -11.81 5.05
C GLU A 150 3.94 -11.64 4.33
N SER A 151 4.75 -12.69 4.27
CA SER A 151 6.09 -12.63 3.63
C SER A 151 6.14 -13.52 2.39
N VAL A 152 6.75 -13.02 1.31
CA VAL A 152 6.98 -13.82 0.10
C VAL A 152 8.22 -14.71 0.29
N GLY A 153 8.14 -15.96 -0.14
CA GLY A 153 9.30 -16.87 -0.20
C GLY A 153 9.72 -17.51 1.12
N ARG A 154 9.04 -17.23 2.24
CA ARG A 154 9.19 -17.98 3.49
C ARG A 154 7.85 -18.59 3.88
N GLN A 155 7.77 -19.93 3.86
CA GLN A 155 6.68 -20.63 4.54
C GLN A 155 6.82 -20.35 6.04
N HIS A 156 5.69 -20.11 6.72
CA HIS A 156 5.55 -19.82 8.14
C HIS A 156 6.16 -20.93 9.03
N ARG A 157 7.48 -21.09 9.04
CA ARG A 157 8.21 -21.75 10.11
C ARG A 157 8.69 -20.63 11.00
N PHE A 158 8.13 -20.53 12.20
CA PHE A 158 8.84 -20.38 13.49
C PHE A 158 7.83 -20.11 14.60
#